data_AF-A0A1Q9LU07-F1
#
_entry.id   AF-A0A1Q9LU07-F1
#
_cell.length_a   1.000
_cell.length_b   1.000
_cell.length_c   1.000
_cell.angle_alpha   90.00
_cell.angle_beta   90.00
_cell.angle_gamma   90.00
#
_symmetry.space_group_name_H-M   'P 1'
#
loop_
_entity.id
_entity.type
_entity.pdbx_description
1 polymer ?
#
loop_
_entity_poly.entity_id
_entity_poly.type
_entity_poly.pdbx_seq_one_letter_code
_entity_poly.pdbx_strand_id
1 'polypeptide(L)' 'MLKASLRAEGIEYREVDIDETPGAASFVESVNNGNRTVPTLHYPDGTTQTNPSIEQVKAALAA' A
#
# COMPACT_ATOMS: atom_id res chain seq x y z
N MET A 1 5.77 -11.28 4.85
CA MET A 1 4.40 -10.81 4.52
C MET A 1 4.24 -9.40 5.05
N LEU A 2 3.97 -8.39 4.19
CA LEU A 2 3.97 -6.97 4.58
C LEU A 2 2.97 -6.66 5.72
N LYS A 3 1.73 -7.15 5.65
CA LYS A 3 0.70 -6.96 6.69
C LYS A 3 1.15 -7.40 8.08
N ALA A 4 1.91 -8.50 8.18
CA ALA A 4 2.43 -8.98 9.46
C ALA A 4 3.54 -8.06 9.99
N SER A 5 4.43 -7.60 9.11
CA SER A 5 5.48 -6.64 9.46
C SER A 5 4.90 -5.30 9.92
N LEU A 6 3.88 -4.77 9.24
CA LEU A 6 3.18 -3.54 9.65
C LEU A 6 2.60 -3.67 11.07
N ARG A 7 1.94 -4.80 11.37
CA ARG A 7 1.41 -5.07 12.71
C ARG A 7 2.51 -5.18 13.77
N ALA A 8 3.62 -5.84 13.45
CA ALA A 8 4.74 -6.00 14.37
C ALA A 8 5.42 -4.67 14.70
N GLU A 9 5.48 -3.75 13.73
CA GLU A 9 6.02 -2.39 13.91
C GLU A 9 5.00 -1.41 14.52
N GLY A 10 3.75 -1.83 14.77
CA GLY A 10 2.70 -0.95 15.29
C GLY A 10 2.22 0.12 14.30
N ILE A 11 2.45 -0.08 13.00
CA ILE A 11 2.03 0.85 11.95
C ILE A 11 0.56 0.59 11.63
N GLU A 12 -0.28 1.59 11.86
CA GLU A 12 -1.69 1.53 11.50
C GLU A 12 -1.88 1.61 9.99
N TYR A 13 -2.80 0.80 9.47
CA TYR A 13 -3.18 0.82 8.06
C TYR A 13 -4.65 0.46 7.92
N ARG A 14 -5.27 0.98 6.87
CA ARG A 14 -6.59 0.52 6.42
C ARG A 14 -6.40 -0.50 5.33
N GLU A 15 -6.89 -1.71 5.58
CA GLU A 15 -6.93 -2.75 4.55
C GLU A 15 -8.02 -2.41 3.54
N VAL A 16 -7.67 -2.49 2.25
CA VAL A 16 -8.60 -2.33 1.13
C VAL A 16 -8.47 -3.56 0.27
N ASP A 17 -9.54 -4.35 0.23
CA ASP A 17 -9.65 -5.43 -0.74
C ASP A 17 -10.04 -4.84 -2.10
N ILE A 18 -9.17 -5.03 -3.09
CA ILE A 18 -9.32 -4.44 -4.42
C ILE A 18 -10.36 -5.19 -5.27
N ASP A 19 -10.75 -6.39 -4.90
CA ASP A 19 -11.80 -7.18 -5.55
C ASP A 19 -13.19 -6.78 -5.02
N GLU A 20 -13.28 -6.39 -3.75
CA GLU A 20 -14.55 -6.05 -3.10
C GLU A 20 -14.85 -4.54 -3.09
N THR A 21 -13.81 -3.69 -3.14
CA THR A 21 -13.98 -2.23 -3.05
C THR A 21 -14.15 -1.60 -4.44
N PRO A 22 -15.31 -0.98 -4.74
CA PRO A 22 -15.52 -0.31 -6.02
C PRO A 22 -14.45 0.75 -6.31
N GLY A 23 -13.83 0.67 -7.50
CA GLY A 23 -12.82 1.62 -7.96
C GLY A 23 -11.40 1.39 -7.41
N ALA A 24 -11.20 0.50 -6.43
CA ALA A 24 -9.88 0.24 -5.85
C ALA A 24 -8.94 -0.45 -6.85
N ALA A 25 -9.44 -1.40 -7.65
CA ALA A 25 -8.65 -2.03 -8.71
C ALA A 25 -8.14 -1.00 -9.74
N SER A 26 -9.02 -0.11 -10.21
CA SER A 26 -8.66 0.95 -11.15
C SER A 26 -7.64 1.93 -10.58
N PHE A 27 -7.75 2.26 -9.30
CA PHE A 27 -6.73 3.06 -8.61
C PHE A 27 -5.37 2.33 -8.62
N VAL A 28 -5.33 1.07 -8.19
CA VAL A 28 -4.10 0.27 -8.19
C VAL A 28 -3.48 0.19 -9.57
N GLU A 29 -4.26 -0.06 -10.62
CA GLU A 29 -3.77 -0.09 -12.00
C GLU A 29 -3.20 1.26 -12.42
N SER A 30 -3.85 2.38 -12.06
CA SER A 30 -3.40 3.73 -12.42
C SER A 30 -2.03 4.08 -11.84
N VAL A 31 -1.70 3.60 -10.64
CA VAL A 31 -0.41 3.86 -9.96
C VAL A 31 0.66 2.82 -10.28
N ASN A 32 0.30 1.79 -11.06
CA ASN A 32 1.15 0.65 -11.38
C ASN A 32 1.27 0.38 -12.88
N ASN A 33 1.15 1.41 -13.72
CA ASN A 33 1.26 1.29 -15.18
C ASN A 33 0.30 0.25 -15.78
N GLY A 34 -0.94 0.21 -15.29
CA GLY A 34 -1.98 -0.73 -15.72
C GLY A 34 -1.93 -2.10 -15.03
N ASN A 35 -0.99 -2.34 -14.12
CA ASN A 35 -0.88 -3.63 -13.43
C ASN A 35 -1.68 -3.64 -12.12
N ARG A 36 -2.37 -4.75 -11.85
CA ARG A 36 -3.09 -4.96 -10.59
C ARG A 36 -2.20 -5.60 -9.51
N THR A 37 -1.09 -4.94 -9.21
CA THR A 37 -0.06 -5.48 -8.29
C THR A 37 -0.42 -5.22 -6.84
N VAL A 38 -0.31 -6.24 -5.98
CA VAL A 38 -0.52 -6.13 -4.53
C VAL A 38 0.66 -6.75 -3.77
N PRO A 39 1.02 -6.20 -2.59
CA PRO A 39 0.43 -5.03 -1.94
C PRO A 39 0.87 -3.68 -2.58
N THR A 40 -0.07 -2.76 -2.72
CA THR A 40 0.19 -1.33 -2.99
C THR A 40 -0.24 -0.51 -1.78
N LEU A 41 0.64 0.35 -1.28
CA LEU A 41 0.37 1.31 -0.21
C LEU A 41 0.10 2.69 -0.81
N HIS A 42 -0.88 3.38 -0.24
CA HIS A 42 -1.18 4.78 -0.49
C HIS A 42 -1.06 5.52 0.83
N TYR A 43 -0.14 6.47 0.88
CA TYR A 43 0.22 7.21 2.08
C TYR A 43 -0.63 8.48 2.24
N PRO A 44 -0.73 9.06 3.45
CA PRO A 44 -1.51 10.27 3.70
C PRO A 44 -1.07 11.50 2.87
N ASP A 45 0.20 11.53 2.45
CA ASP A 45 0.77 12.58 1.59
C ASP A 45 0.41 12.41 0.10
N GLY A 46 -0.35 11.36 -0.25
CA GLY A 46 -0.75 11.03 -1.61
C GLY A 46 0.26 10.20 -2.39
N THR A 47 1.42 9.88 -1.82
CA THR A 47 2.41 9.03 -2.48
C THR A 47 1.99 7.55 -2.43
N THR A 48 2.55 6.76 -3.35
CA THR A 48 2.26 5.32 -3.44
C THR A 48 3.52 4.50 -3.56
N GLN A 49 3.50 3.29 -3.00
CA GLN A 49 4.55 2.29 -3.17
C GLN A 49 3.93 0.93 -3.50
N THR A 50 4.62 0.16 -4.34
CA THR A 50 4.15 -1.15 -4.79
C THR A 50 5.17 -2.22 -4.43
N ASN A 51 4.70 -3.25 -3.73
CA ASN A 51 5.50 -4.28 -3.09
C ASN A 51 6.65 -3.76 -2.20
N PRO A 52 6.44 -2.75 -1.32
CA PRO A 52 7.53 -2.22 -0.52
C PRO A 52 7.98 -3.19 0.58
N SER A 53 9.23 -3.02 1.01
CA SER A 53 9.74 -3.58 2.27
C SER A 53 9.27 -2.74 3.46
N ILE A 54 9.30 -3.32 4.67
CA ILE A 54 8.93 -2.58 5.89
C ILE A 54 9.83 -1.37 6.13
N GLU A 55 11.11 -1.45 5.76
CA GLU A 55 12.06 -0.33 5.88
C GLU A 55 11.68 0.83 4.96
N GLN A 56 11.23 0.54 3.73
CA GLN A 56 10.74 1.56 2.80
C GLN A 56 9.48 2.24 3.31
N VAL A 57 8.58 1.49 3.95
CA VAL A 57 7.38 2.06 4.59
C VAL A 57 7.77 3.01 5.72
N LYS A 58 8.67 2.58 6.61
CA LYS A 58 9.13 3.41 7.74
C LYS A 58 9.82 4.68 7.27
N ALA A 59 10.64 4.59 6.22
CA ALA A 59 11.28 5.76 5.62
C ALA A 59 10.26 6.74 5.02
N ALA A 60 9.21 6.23 4.35
CA ALA A 60 8.15 7.06 3.80
C ALA A 60 7.31 7.78 4.89
N LEU A 61 7.05 7.12 6.02
CA LEU A 61 6.29 7.69 7.14
C LEU A 61 7.09 8.70 7.99
N ALA A 62 8.42 8.72 7.85
CA ALA A 62 9.30 9.64 8.57
C ALA A 62 9.62 10.92 7.79
N ALA A 63 9.17 11.01 6.52
CA ALA A 63 9.34 12.17 5.65
C ALA A 63 8.22 13.21 5.88
#